data_AF-A0A1I1M2T9-F1
#
_entry.id   AF-A0A1I1M2T9-F1
#
_cell.length_a   1.000
_cell.length_b   1.000
_cell.length_c   1.000
_cell.angle_alpha   90.00
_cell.angle_beta   90.00
_cell.angle_gamma   90.00
#
_symmetry.space_group_name_H-M   'P 1'
#
loop_
_entity.id
_entity.type
_entity.pdbx_description
1 polymer ?
#
loop_
_entity_poly.entity_id
_entity_poly.type
_entity_poly.pdbx_seq_one_letter_code
_entity_poly.pdbx_strand_id
1 'polypeptide(L)'
;MKYKGFYIDISPDNHIIRSDSEGNDVVCRGFLFSVYTDEERTEKFDVFSAAVGFEILTDSIEEAEQFAKDVVSCEDKAFRNDQPEMMMGGTAL
;
A
#
# COMPACT_ATOMS: atom_id res chain seq x y z
N MET A 1 -6.69 -8.15 6.41
CA MET A 1 -7.83 -7.20 6.36
C MET A 1 -8.46 -7.17 4.97
N LYS A 2 -9.71 -6.70 4.84
CA LYS A 2 -10.34 -6.42 3.52
C LYS A 2 -10.58 -4.92 3.38
N TYR A 3 -10.15 -4.33 2.27
CA TYR A 3 -10.30 -2.88 2.03
C TYR A 3 -10.59 -2.60 0.56
N LYS A 4 -11.66 -1.84 0.28
CA LYS A 4 -12.13 -1.51 -1.08
C LYS A 4 -12.30 -2.72 -2.04
N GLY A 5 -12.54 -3.91 -1.50
CA GLY A 5 -12.67 -5.14 -2.29
C GLY A 5 -11.39 -5.97 -2.40
N PHE A 6 -10.24 -5.41 -2.04
CA PHE A 6 -8.96 -6.12 -1.97
C PHE A 6 -8.78 -6.80 -0.62
N TYR A 7 -8.10 -7.94 -0.62
CA TYR A 7 -7.68 -8.66 0.58
C TYR A 7 -6.21 -8.37 0.81
N ILE A 8 -5.88 -7.79 1.96
CA ILE A 8 -4.51 -7.41 2.32
C ILE A 8 -4.09 -8.26 3.51
N ASP A 9 -3.03 -9.04 3.34
CA ASP A 9 -2.37 -9.77 4.41
C ASP A 9 -1.17 -8.95 4.92
N ILE A 10 -1.15 -8.69 6.22
CA ILE A 10 -0.10 -7.91 6.88
C ILE A 10 0.66 -8.88 7.77
N SER A 11 1.92 -9.10 7.45
CA SER A 11 2.81 -9.98 8.20
C SER A 11 4.04 -9.18 8.66
N PRO A 12 4.42 -9.21 9.95
CA PRO A 12 5.64 -8.54 10.41
C PRO A 12 6.87 -9.19 9.77
N ASP A 13 7.76 -8.38 9.23
CA ASP A 13 8.99 -8.82 8.57
C ASP A 13 10.20 -8.05 9.10
N ASN A 14 11.29 -8.78 9.40
CA ASN A 14 12.51 -8.22 9.98
C ASN A 14 13.72 -8.31 9.04
N HIS A 15 13.49 -8.61 7.77
CA HIS A 15 14.50 -8.82 6.74
C HIS A 15 14.30 -7.85 5.56
N ILE A 16 13.69 -6.69 5.81
CA ILE A 16 13.46 -5.67 4.79
C ILE A 16 14.77 -4.93 4.57
N ILE A 17 15.36 -5.04 3.37
CA ILE A 17 16.60 -4.36 3.04
C ILE A 17 16.28 -2.96 2.50
N ARG A 18 16.80 -1.92 3.15
CA ARG A 18 16.75 -0.53 2.67
C ARG A 18 18.15 0.05 2.60
N SER A 19 18.37 0.88 1.60
CA SER A 19 19.61 1.65 1.51
C SER A 19 19.49 2.90 2.37
N ASP A 20 20.38 3.05 3.34
CA ASP A 20 20.45 4.28 4.13
C ASP A 20 20.97 5.45 3.28
N SER A 21 20.94 6.66 3.85
CA SER A 21 21.50 7.89 3.27
C SER A 21 22.95 7.77 2.78
N GLU A 22 23.72 6.85 3.38
CA GLU A 22 25.11 6.54 2.98
C GLU A 22 25.22 5.46 1.87
N GLY A 23 24.10 4.90 1.40
CA GLY A 23 24.07 3.83 0.39
C GLY A 23 24.39 2.43 0.95
N ASN A 24 24.43 2.28 2.27
CA ASN A 24 24.63 0.99 2.92
C ASN A 24 23.31 0.22 3.02
N ASP A 25 23.34 -1.08 2.72
CA ASP A 25 22.21 -1.97 2.92
C ASP A 25 22.01 -2.22 4.41
N VAL A 26 20.92 -1.69 4.96
CA VAL A 26 20.50 -1.90 6.33
C VAL A 26 19.29 -2.84 6.36
N VAL A 27 19.35 -3.81 7.27
CA VAL A 27 18.22 -4.71 7.52
C VAL A 27 17.30 -4.04 8.52
N CYS A 28 16.14 -3.63 8.02
CA CYS A 28 15.11 -2.95 8.78
C CYS A 28 13.99 -3.90 9.18
N ARG A 29 13.35 -3.57 10.29
CA ARG A 29 12.10 -4.20 10.74
C ARG A 29 10.91 -3.48 10.14
N GLY A 30 9.81 -4.18 9.95
CA GLY A 30 8.56 -3.60 9.50
C GLY A 30 7.53 -4.65 9.12
N PHE A 31 6.84 -4.44 8.01
CA PHE A 31 5.74 -5.30 7.59
C PHE A 31 5.75 -5.58 6.10
N LEU A 32 5.40 -6.80 5.76
CA LEU A 32 5.10 -7.25 4.41
C LEU A 32 3.58 -7.21 4.20
N PHE A 33 3.17 -6.57 3.12
CA PHE A 33 1.81 -6.43 2.67
C PHE A 33 1.63 -7.24 1.40
N SER A 34 0.80 -8.28 1.47
CA SER A 34 0.39 -9.04 0.29
C SER A 34 -1.03 -8.69 -0.06
N VAL A 35 -1.24 -8.09 -1.23
CA VAL A 35 -2.55 -7.71 -1.75
C VAL A 35 -3.04 -8.78 -2.71
N TYR A 36 -4.28 -9.19 -2.51
CA TYR A 36 -4.98 -10.17 -3.32
C TYR A 36 -6.29 -9.56 -3.81
N THR A 37 -6.66 -9.88 -5.06
CA THR A 37 -7.97 -9.56 -5.62
C THR A 37 -9.04 -10.52 -5.14
N ASP A 38 -8.63 -11.71 -4.72
CA ASP A 38 -9.51 -12.83 -4.39
C ASP A 38 -9.42 -13.20 -2.91
N GLU A 39 -10.54 -13.67 -2.36
CA GLU A 39 -10.60 -14.13 -0.97
C GLU A 39 -9.80 -15.40 -0.74
N GLU A 40 -9.70 -16.22 -1.78
CA GLU A 40 -8.94 -17.47 -1.80
C GLU A 40 -7.42 -17.23 -1.83
N ARG A 41 -6.99 -15.97 -1.96
CA ARG A 41 -5.58 -15.55 -1.96
C ARG A 41 -4.72 -16.30 -2.97
N THR A 42 -5.35 -16.72 -4.06
CA THR A 42 -4.77 -17.59 -5.08
C THR A 42 -3.79 -16.81 -5.96
N GLU A 43 -4.15 -15.59 -6.33
CA GLU A 43 -3.34 -14.69 -7.13
C GLU A 43 -2.94 -13.46 -6.31
N LYS A 44 -1.64 -13.20 -6.23
CA LYS A 44 -1.11 -11.99 -5.61
C LYS A 44 -1.21 -10.87 -6.64
N PHE A 45 -2.06 -9.90 -6.36
CA PHE A 45 -2.21 -8.71 -7.18
C PHE A 45 -0.98 -7.80 -7.03
N ASP A 46 -0.59 -7.56 -5.79
CA ASP A 46 0.58 -6.74 -5.48
C ASP A 46 1.22 -7.20 -4.16
N VAL A 47 2.52 -6.95 -4.01
CA VAL A 47 3.27 -7.24 -2.80
C VAL A 47 4.27 -6.15 -2.53
N PHE A 48 4.15 -5.51 -1.38
CA PHE A 48 5.04 -4.44 -0.96
C PHE A 48 5.43 -4.60 0.49
N SER A 49 6.53 -3.95 0.89
CA SER A 49 7.02 -3.95 2.26
C SER A 49 7.26 -2.54 2.74
N ALA A 50 7.00 -2.30 4.03
CA ALA A 50 7.25 -1.01 4.67
C ALA A 50 8.24 -1.22 5.82
N ALA A 51 9.32 -0.45 5.83
CA ALA A 51 10.31 -0.48 6.90
C ALA A 51 10.02 0.62 7.92
N VAL A 52 10.18 0.28 9.20
CA VAL A 52 10.11 1.21 10.33
C VAL A 52 11.29 2.15 10.29
N GLY A 53 11.00 3.46 10.34
CA GLY A 53 11.97 4.53 10.17
C GLY A 53 12.16 4.99 8.72
N PHE A 54 11.54 4.32 7.74
CA PHE A 54 11.56 4.70 6.32
C PHE A 54 10.16 5.04 5.84
N GLU A 55 9.30 4.03 5.64
CA GLU A 55 7.92 4.21 5.17
C GLU A 55 6.91 4.33 6.31
N ILE A 56 7.13 3.62 7.42
CA ILE A 56 6.28 3.66 8.62
C ILE A 56 7.07 4.16 9.82
N LEU A 57 6.39 4.78 10.79
CA LEU A 57 7.04 5.43 11.94
C LEU A 57 7.26 4.45 13.09
N THR A 58 6.34 3.51 13.30
CA THR A 58 6.42 2.48 14.36
C THR A 58 6.04 1.09 13.85
N ASP A 59 6.48 0.05 14.57
CA ASP A 59 6.12 -1.35 14.29
C ASP A 59 4.71 -1.73 14.79
N SER A 60 3.76 -0.79 14.74
CA SER A 60 2.38 -1.05 15.17
C SER A 60 1.51 -1.56 14.03
N ILE A 61 0.67 -2.56 14.32
CA ILE A 61 -0.34 -3.07 13.37
C ILE A 61 -1.25 -1.94 12.88
N GLU A 62 -1.65 -1.02 13.76
CA GLU A 62 -2.51 0.12 13.39
C GLU A 62 -1.84 1.03 12.34
N GLU A 63 -0.54 1.27 12.47
CA GLU A 63 0.23 2.05 11.48
C GLU A 63 0.36 1.29 10.16
N ALA A 64 0.65 0.00 10.22
CA ALA A 64 0.69 -0.85 9.04
C ALA A 64 -0.66 -0.87 8.31
N GLU A 65 -1.78 -0.96 9.03
CA GLU A 65 -3.12 -0.89 8.45
C GLU A 65 -3.41 0.46 7.79
N GLN A 66 -3.01 1.58 8.41
CA GLN A 66 -3.15 2.91 7.81
C GLN A 66 -2.31 3.04 6.54
N PHE A 67 -1.06 2.58 6.57
CA PHE A 67 -0.18 2.57 5.40
C PHE A 67 -0.79 1.77 4.24
N ALA A 68 -1.27 0.55 4.51
CA ALA A 68 -1.94 -0.27 3.50
C ALA A 68 -3.17 0.42 2.89
N LYS A 69 -3.98 1.11 3.72
CA LYS A 69 -5.14 1.87 3.24
C LYS A 69 -4.73 3.06 2.36
N ASP A 70 -3.65 3.74 2.72
CA ASP A 70 -3.11 4.87 1.94
C ASP A 70 -2.61 4.40 0.58
N VAL A 71 -1.79 3.35 0.53
CA VAL A 71 -1.28 2.74 -0.72
C VAL A 71 -2.44 2.34 -1.64
N VAL A 72 -3.39 1.55 -1.14
CA VAL A 72 -4.56 1.11 -1.93
C VAL A 72 -5.43 2.30 -2.34
N SER A 73 -5.50 3.36 -1.53
CA SER A 73 -6.25 4.55 -1.90
C SER A 73 -5.53 5.44 -2.92
N CYS A 74 -4.20 5.45 -2.95
CA CYS A 74 -3.41 6.15 -3.97
C CYS A 74 -3.51 5.43 -5.32
N GLU A 75 -3.41 4.10 -5.33
CA GLU A 75 -3.59 3.27 -6.52
C GLU A 75 -4.99 3.46 -7.14
N ASP A 76 -6.04 3.46 -6.31
CA ASP A 76 -7.43 3.71 -6.75
C ASP A 76 -7.63 5.13 -7.31
N LYS A 77 -6.86 6.12 -6.82
CA LYS A 77 -6.85 7.48 -7.40
C LYS A 77 -6.11 7.53 -8.74
N ALA A 78 -4.98 6.84 -8.86
CA ALA A 78 -4.24 6.75 -10.12
C ALA A 78 -5.11 6.11 -11.22
N PHE A 79 -5.87 5.06 -10.87
CA PHE A 79 -6.79 4.40 -11.80
C PHE A 79 -7.96 5.30 -12.23
N ARG A 80 -8.55 6.08 -11.31
CA ARG A 80 -9.66 6.99 -11.63
C ARG A 80 -9.21 8.22 -12.40
N ASN A 81 -7.97 8.66 -12.23
CA ASN A 81 -7.44 9.84 -12.92
C ASN A 81 -6.98 9.55 -14.36
N ASP A 82 -6.88 8.27 -14.75
CA ASP A 82 -6.68 7.85 -16.15
C ASP A 82 -8.01 7.69 -16.92
N GLN A 83 -9.15 7.81 -16.23
CA GLN A 83 -10.42 8.04 -16.91
C GLN A 83 -10.56 9.55 -17.16
N PRO A 84 -10.49 10.04 -18.42
CA PRO A 84 -10.81 11.44 -18.69
C PRO A 84 -12.24 11.68 -18.22
N GLU A 85 -12.42 12.60 -17.26
CA GLU A 85 -13.74 13.11 -16.89
C GLU A 85 -14.42 13.67 -18.14
N MET A 86 -15.22 12.84 -18.81
CA MET A 86 -16.22 13.33 -19.74
C MET A 86 -17.34 13.96 -18.91
N MET A 87 -17.38 15.29 -18.99
CA MET A 87 -18.59 16.10 -18.98
C MET A 87 -19.29 16.26 -17.61
N MET A 88 -18.87 17.27 -16.85
CA MET A 88 -19.83 18.02 -16.03
C MET A 88 -20.26 19.25 -16.83
N GLY A 89 -21.33 19.07 -17.61
CA GLY A 89 -22.08 20.15 -18.24
C GLY A 89 -22.67 21.07 -17.17
N GLY A 90 -21.97 22.15 -16.85
CA GLY A 90 -22.54 23.29 -16.17
C GLY A 90 -23.45 24.04 -17.14
N THR A 91 -24.75 23.77 -17.09
CA THR A 91 -25.75 24.71 -17.61
C THR A 91 -25.81 25.88 -16.62
N ALA A 92 -25.24 27.02 -17.02
CA ALA A 92 -25.56 28.30 -16.41
C ALA A 92 -26.56 29.01 -17.34
N LEU A 93 -27.79 29.13 -16.85
CA LEU A 93 -28.86 29.98 -17.37
C LEU A 93 -28.48 31.47 -17.28
#